data_AF-A0A4D6NIL6-F1
#
_entry.id   AF-A0A4D6NIL6-F1
#
_cell.length_a   1.000
_cell.length_b   1.000
_cell.length_c   1.000
_cell.angle_alpha   90.00
_cell.angle_beta   90.00
_cell.angle_gamma   90.00
#
_symmetry.space_group_name_H-M   'P 1'
#
loop_
_entity.id
_entity.type
_entity.pdbx_description
1 polymer ?
#
loop_
_entity_poly.entity_id
_entity_poly.type
_entity_poly.pdbx_seq_one_letter_code
_entity_poly.pdbx_strand_id
1 'polypeptide(L)'
;MVTLPGTGKNWIRYFQYEEKRDTPTDTRNIILIVFALVAAVTFQAAVNPPGGVWQQNEGDKKAGEAIYALDKKAYYVFLIFNTLAFSNSIFIILSLTYKFPFHLEIWAASVSMCVSYGSAIFAVSPKAAIRLRYVLIAAAGPFALRFLVLMFNLFLRKRFVKDTQPPPDFVQN
;
A
#
# COMPACT_ATOMS: atom_id res chain seq x y z
N MET A 1 -6.90 -1.90 43.78
CA MET A 1 -7.50 -3.22 43.49
C MET A 1 -7.96 -3.18 42.04
N VAL A 2 -7.18 -3.75 41.12
CA VAL A 2 -7.50 -3.78 39.68
C VAL A 2 -8.54 -4.88 39.46
N THR A 3 -9.78 -4.49 39.18
CA THR A 3 -10.86 -5.43 38.87
C THR A 3 -10.64 -5.97 37.45
N LEU A 4 -10.21 -7.22 37.34
CA LEU A 4 -10.13 -7.94 36.06
C LEU A 4 -11.55 -8.16 35.52
N PRO A 5 -11.89 -7.75 34.29
CA PRO A 5 -13.20 -8.02 33.71
C PRO A 5 -13.35 -9.52 33.45
N GLY A 6 -14.45 -10.08 33.94
CA GLY A 6 -14.78 -11.50 33.83
C GLY A 6 -14.87 -12.03 32.40
N THR A 7 -14.30 -13.21 32.23
CA THR A 7 -14.74 -14.33 31.38
C THR A 7 -15.46 -13.97 30.06
N GLY A 8 -14.71 -14.06 28.97
CA GLY A 8 -15.21 -14.71 27.74
C GLY A 8 -16.05 -13.88 26.76
N LYS A 9 -16.16 -12.55 26.90
CA LYS A 9 -16.83 -11.71 25.88
C LYS A 9 -15.84 -10.78 25.17
N ASN A 10 -15.29 -11.31 24.08
CA ASN A 10 -14.66 -10.64 22.95
C ASN A 10 -13.60 -9.57 23.27
N TRP A 11 -12.43 -9.99 23.72
CA TRP A 11 -11.19 -9.17 23.77
C TRP A 11 -10.97 -8.35 22.49
N ILE A 12 -11.31 -8.90 21.32
CA ILE A 12 -11.21 -8.19 20.03
C ILE A 12 -12.04 -6.89 20.02
N ARG A 13 -13.23 -6.87 20.63
CA ARG A 13 -14.08 -5.67 20.70
C ARG A 13 -13.43 -4.55 21.51
N TYR A 14 -12.62 -4.89 22.51
CA TYR A 14 -11.91 -3.89 23.32
C TYR A 14 -10.92 -3.07 22.47
N PHE A 15 -10.28 -3.70 21.48
CA PHE A 15 -9.31 -3.06 20.57
C PHE A 15 -9.94 -2.52 19.27
N GLN A 16 -11.26 -2.60 19.12
CA GLN A 16 -11.93 -2.03 17.96
C GLN A 16 -11.91 -0.50 18.02
N TYR A 17 -11.79 0.12 16.85
CA TYR A 17 -11.94 1.56 16.70
C TYR A 17 -13.35 1.99 17.10
N GLU A 18 -13.44 3.02 17.94
CA GLU A 18 -14.69 3.63 18.38
C GLU A 18 -14.66 5.14 18.13
N GLU A 19 -15.49 5.63 17.21
CA GLU A 19 -15.52 7.05 16.81
C GLU A 19 -15.75 8.03 17.98
N LYS A 20 -16.47 7.60 19.02
CA LYS A 20 -16.74 8.44 20.21
C LYS A 20 -15.55 8.51 21.18
N ARG A 21 -14.64 7.53 21.13
CA ARG A 21 -13.52 7.38 22.07
C ARG A 21 -12.19 7.77 21.42
N ASP A 22 -12.00 7.39 20.15
CA ASP A 22 -10.73 7.46 19.46
C ASP A 22 -10.71 8.66 18.50
N THR A 23 -9.80 9.61 18.76
CA THR A 23 -9.75 10.83 17.95
C THR A 23 -9.26 10.52 16.52
N PRO A 24 -9.67 11.31 15.51
CA PRO A 24 -9.16 11.16 14.15
C PRO A 24 -7.64 11.34 14.06
N THR A 25 -7.05 12.17 14.93
CA THR A 25 -5.61 12.39 14.99
C THR A 25 -4.87 11.16 15.51
N ASP A 26 -5.33 10.56 16.60
CA ASP A 26 -4.70 9.37 17.18
C ASP A 26 -4.78 8.19 16.20
N THR A 27 -5.96 8.03 15.59
CA THR A 27 -6.19 7.01 14.55
C THR A 27 -5.26 7.20 13.36
N ARG A 28 -5.13 8.43 12.85
CA ARG A 28 -4.21 8.76 11.76
C ARG A 28 -2.76 8.44 12.14
N ASN A 29 -2.33 8.79 13.34
CA ASN A 29 -0.97 8.56 13.81
C ASN A 29 -0.65 7.06 13.90
N ILE A 30 -1.56 6.26 14.47
CA ILE A 30 -1.41 4.79 14.55
C ILE A 30 -1.32 4.19 13.15
N ILE A 31 -2.20 4.60 12.23
CA ILE A 31 -2.19 4.09 10.86
C ILE A 31 -0.88 4.46 10.14
N LEU A 32 -0.40 5.69 10.30
CA LEU A 32 0.88 6.12 9.73
C LEU A 32 2.06 5.29 10.26
N ILE A 33 2.09 5.00 11.56
CA ILE A 33 3.12 4.15 12.15
C ILE A 33 3.08 2.74 11.56
N VAL A 34 1.90 2.13 11.52
CA VAL A 34 1.73 0.76 10.99
C VAL A 34 2.17 0.69 9.53
N PHE A 35 1.73 1.61 8.68
CA PHE A 35 2.10 1.58 7.26
C PHE A 35 3.55 1.99 7.00
N ALA A 36 4.14 2.87 7.81
CA ALA A 36 5.57 3.15 7.74
C ALA A 36 6.40 1.89 8.04
N LEU A 37 5.98 1.10 9.05
CA LEU A 37 6.62 -0.19 9.37
C LEU A 37 6.46 -1.20 8.23
N VAL A 38 5.27 -1.32 7.63
CA VAL A 38 5.05 -2.21 6.47
C VAL A 38 5.92 -1.78 5.28
N ALA A 39 6.01 -0.48 4.99
CA ALA A 39 6.89 0.05 3.95
C ALA A 39 8.37 -0.28 4.22
N ALA A 40 8.83 -0.12 5.47
CA ALA A 40 10.19 -0.46 5.86
C ALA A 40 10.49 -1.96 5.69
N VAL A 41 9.62 -2.84 6.20
CA VAL A 41 9.80 -4.30 6.10
C VAL A 41 9.80 -4.78 4.65
N THR A 42 8.89 -4.25 3.83
CA THR A 42 8.81 -4.61 2.41
C THR A 42 10.02 -4.10 1.62
N PHE A 43 10.49 -2.88 1.88
CA PHE A 43 11.72 -2.36 1.29
C PHE A 43 12.93 -3.21 1.66
N GLN A 44 13.07 -3.59 2.93
CA GLN A 44 14.14 -4.48 3.39
C GLN A 44 14.12 -5.82 2.67
N ALA A 45 12.94 -6.42 2.51
CA ALA A 45 12.80 -7.68 1.80
C ALA A 45 13.08 -7.58 0.30
N ALA A 46 12.95 -6.40 -0.31
CA ALA A 46 13.29 -6.17 -1.72
C ALA A 46 14.81 -6.05 -1.93
N VAL A 47 15.53 -5.36 -1.04
CA VAL A 47 17.00 -5.25 -1.11
C VAL A 47 17.72 -6.49 -0.60
N ASN A 48 17.11 -7.21 0.35
CA ASN A 48 17.60 -8.45 0.93
C ASN A 48 16.55 -9.54 0.73
N PRO A 49 16.45 -10.13 -0.48
CA PRO A 49 15.47 -11.18 -0.76
C PRO A 49 15.66 -12.39 0.18
N PRO A 50 14.59 -13.17 0.44
CA PRO A 50 14.71 -14.43 1.17
C PRO A 50 15.81 -15.32 0.58
N GLY A 51 16.64 -15.92 1.42
CA GLY A 51 17.77 -16.73 0.96
C GLY A 51 18.95 -15.92 0.39
N GLY A 52 18.87 -14.60 0.32
CA GLY A 52 19.94 -13.70 -0.10
C GLY A 52 20.17 -13.66 -1.60
N VAL A 53 21.33 -13.12 -1.97
CA VAL A 53 21.76 -12.94 -3.36
C VAL A 53 23.04 -13.70 -3.64
N TRP A 54 23.25 -14.08 -4.90
CA TRP A 54 24.53 -14.64 -5.34
C TRP A 54 25.66 -13.63 -5.13
N GLN A 55 26.77 -14.08 -4.57
CA GLN A 55 27.92 -13.21 -4.26
C GLN A 55 28.92 -13.12 -5.42
N GLN A 56 28.92 -14.12 -6.30
CA GLN A 56 29.80 -14.18 -7.48
C GLN A 56 29.02 -14.68 -8.70
N ASN A 57 29.55 -14.40 -9.89
CA ASN A 57 29.01 -14.95 -11.12
C ASN A 57 29.36 -16.44 -11.23
N GLU A 58 28.36 -17.28 -11.52
CA GLU A 58 28.55 -18.73 -11.66
C GLU A 58 27.58 -19.30 -12.70
N GLY A 59 28.10 -19.68 -13.87
CA GLY A 59 27.29 -20.13 -15.00
C GLY A 59 26.25 -19.07 -15.42
N ASP A 60 24.97 -19.43 -15.39
CA ASP A 60 23.86 -18.54 -15.71
C ASP A 60 23.46 -17.59 -14.56
N LYS A 61 24.06 -17.74 -13.37
CA LYS A 61 23.75 -16.93 -12.18
C LYS A 61 24.65 -15.71 -12.13
N LYS A 62 24.08 -14.54 -11.86
CA LYS A 62 24.86 -13.30 -11.71
C LYS A 62 24.90 -12.82 -10.28
N ALA A 63 26.03 -12.25 -9.89
CA ALA A 63 26.17 -11.60 -8.60
C ALA A 63 25.08 -10.52 -8.43
N GLY A 64 24.45 -10.49 -7.27
CA GLY A 64 23.31 -9.62 -6.96
C GLY A 64 21.94 -10.22 -7.27
N GLU A 65 21.83 -11.27 -8.10
CA GLU A 65 20.55 -11.93 -8.34
C GLU A 65 20.08 -12.73 -7.12
N ALA A 66 18.79 -12.70 -6.82
CA ALA A 66 18.18 -13.45 -5.73
C ALA A 66 18.38 -14.95 -5.91
N ILE A 67 18.89 -15.62 -4.87
CA ILE A 67 18.92 -17.08 -4.79
C ILE A 67 17.48 -17.62 -4.82
N TYR A 68 16.53 -16.90 -4.23
CA TYR A 68 15.11 -17.29 -4.25
C TYR A 68 14.53 -17.41 -5.66
N ALA A 69 15.09 -16.71 -6.65
CA ALA A 69 14.60 -16.76 -8.03
C ALA A 69 14.83 -18.12 -8.72
N LEU A 70 15.54 -19.06 -8.09
CA LEU A 70 15.62 -20.46 -8.53
C LEU A 70 14.23 -21.12 -8.58
N ASP A 71 13.40 -20.90 -7.55
CA ASP A 71 11.97 -21.23 -7.62
C ASP A 71 11.21 -20.02 -8.16
N LYS A 72 11.11 -19.96 -9.49
CA LYS A 72 10.44 -18.87 -10.18
C LYS A 72 9.02 -18.65 -9.66
N LYS A 73 8.24 -19.70 -9.39
CA LYS A 73 6.83 -19.55 -9.00
C LYS A 73 6.71 -18.92 -7.63
N ALA A 74 7.44 -19.45 -6.63
CA ALA A 74 7.43 -18.91 -5.28
C ALA A 74 7.97 -17.49 -5.22
N TYR A 75 9.05 -17.21 -5.97
CA TYR A 75 9.63 -15.88 -6.09
C TYR A 75 8.65 -14.85 -6.66
N TYR A 76 7.88 -15.22 -7.69
CA TYR A 76 6.86 -14.35 -8.26
C TYR A 76 5.73 -14.01 -7.29
N VAL A 77 5.24 -15.02 -6.56
CA VAL A 77 4.23 -14.82 -5.53
C VAL A 77 4.76 -13.83 -4.49
N PHE A 78 5.96 -14.07 -3.98
CA PHE A 78 6.63 -13.16 -3.04
C PHE A 78 6.73 -11.73 -3.59
N LEU A 79 7.28 -11.53 -4.79
CA LEU A 79 7.47 -10.21 -5.39
C LEU A 79 6.14 -9.45 -5.55
N ILE A 80 5.08 -10.12 -6.02
CA ILE A 80 3.78 -9.49 -6.22
C ILE A 80 3.19 -9.03 -4.89
N PHE A 81 3.15 -9.90 -3.88
CA PHE A 81 2.57 -9.56 -2.58
C PHE A 81 3.42 -8.51 -1.83
N ASN A 82 4.75 -8.59 -1.93
CA ASN A 82 5.63 -7.59 -1.34
C ASN A 82 5.45 -6.22 -2.00
N THR A 83 5.38 -6.17 -3.33
CA THR A 83 5.15 -4.94 -4.09
C THR A 83 3.78 -4.33 -3.80
N LEU A 84 2.73 -5.17 -3.71
CA LEU A 84 1.38 -4.73 -3.33
C LEU A 84 1.37 -4.10 -1.94
N ALA A 85 2.01 -4.74 -0.96
CA ALA A 85 2.10 -4.25 0.41
C ALA A 85 2.89 -2.94 0.50
N PHE A 86 4.02 -2.83 -0.21
CA PHE A 86 4.80 -1.59 -0.29
C PHE A 86 3.99 -0.46 -0.93
N SER A 87 3.39 -0.71 -2.09
CA SER A 87 2.55 0.27 -2.81
C SER A 87 1.37 0.76 -1.98
N ASN A 88 0.64 -0.15 -1.32
CA ASN A 88 -0.47 0.21 -0.45
C ASN A 88 -0.02 1.05 0.75
N SER A 89 1.15 0.76 1.31
CA SER A 89 1.74 1.55 2.40
C SER A 89 2.04 2.99 1.98
N ILE A 90 2.72 3.17 0.85
CA ILE A 90 3.01 4.50 0.30
C ILE A 90 1.72 5.26 0.00
N PHE A 91 0.73 4.58 -0.58
CA PHE A 91 -0.58 5.18 -0.85
C PHE A 91 -1.25 5.72 0.43
N ILE A 92 -1.30 4.93 1.51
CA ILE A 92 -1.91 5.36 2.78
C ILE A 92 -1.11 6.51 3.41
N ILE A 93 0.23 6.43 3.41
CA ILE A 93 1.10 7.49 3.94
C ILE A 93 0.82 8.81 3.22
N LEU A 94 0.82 8.83 1.89
CA LEU A 94 0.55 10.03 1.09
C LEU A 94 -0.88 10.55 1.28
N SER A 95 -1.86 9.65 1.44
CA SER A 95 -3.25 10.02 1.66
C SER A 95 -3.46 10.71 3.01
N LEU A 96 -2.85 10.17 4.07
CA LEU A 96 -3.02 10.68 5.43
C LEU A 96 -2.16 11.92 5.73
N THR A 97 -1.10 12.15 4.97
CA THR A 97 -0.23 13.32 5.08
C THR A 97 -0.59 14.44 4.10
N TYR A 98 -1.72 14.31 3.38
CA TYR A 98 -2.23 15.35 2.49
C TYR A 98 -2.52 16.64 3.28
N LYS A 99 -2.02 17.78 2.77
CA LYS A 99 -2.08 19.12 3.41
C LYS A 99 -1.26 19.31 4.68
N PHE A 100 -0.30 18.44 4.98
CA PHE A 100 0.68 18.71 6.05
C PHE A 100 1.64 19.83 5.64
N PRO A 101 2.22 20.58 6.61
CA PRO A 101 3.17 21.65 6.31
C PRO A 101 4.43 21.20 5.55
N PHE A 102 4.73 19.90 5.53
CA PHE A 102 5.87 19.28 4.82
C PHE A 102 5.42 18.26 3.76
N HIS A 103 4.26 18.49 3.14
CA HIS A 103 3.68 17.53 2.19
C HIS A 103 4.57 17.30 0.96
N LEU A 104 5.26 18.34 0.47
CA LEU A 104 6.13 18.23 -0.71
C LEU A 104 7.36 17.37 -0.42
N GLU A 105 7.95 17.54 0.76
CA GLU A 105 9.11 16.76 1.22
C GLU A 105 8.73 15.29 1.40
N ILE A 106 7.57 15.01 2.00
CA ILE A 106 7.05 13.64 2.14
C ILE A 106 6.79 13.02 0.77
N TRP A 107 6.23 13.79 -0.16
CA TRP A 107 5.98 13.33 -1.52
C TRP A 107 7.29 13.03 -2.27
N ALA A 108 8.25 13.95 -2.22
CA ALA A 108 9.56 13.77 -2.83
C ALA A 108 10.32 12.57 -2.25
N ALA A 109 10.30 12.40 -0.92
CA ALA A 109 10.88 11.25 -0.25
C ALA A 109 10.20 9.93 -0.67
N SER A 110 8.87 9.93 -0.77
CA SER A 110 8.11 8.75 -1.20
C SER A 110 8.40 8.38 -2.66
N VAL A 111 8.51 9.36 -3.56
CA VAL A 111 8.89 9.14 -4.96
C VAL A 111 10.30 8.57 -5.05
N SER A 112 11.25 9.16 -4.33
CA SER A 112 12.63 8.66 -4.26
C SER A 112 12.66 7.20 -3.77
N MET A 113 11.94 6.90 -2.68
CA MET A 113 11.84 5.55 -2.12
C MET A 113 11.23 4.54 -3.12
N CYS A 114 10.18 4.92 -3.85
CA CYS A 114 9.59 4.08 -4.90
C CYS A 114 10.58 3.77 -6.03
N VAL A 115 11.37 4.75 -6.46
CA VAL A 115 12.40 4.56 -7.49
C VAL A 115 13.50 3.62 -6.97
N SER A 116 13.98 3.81 -5.74
CA SER A 116 14.96 2.91 -5.12
C SER A 116 14.43 1.49 -4.97
N TYR A 117 13.16 1.33 -4.57
CA TYR A 117 12.51 0.02 -4.46
C TYR A 117 12.42 -0.69 -5.82
N GLY A 118 11.98 0.02 -6.86
CA GLY A 118 11.93 -0.52 -8.23
C GLY A 118 13.32 -0.90 -8.75
N SER A 119 14.33 -0.07 -8.47
CA SER A 119 15.73 -0.36 -8.79
C SER A 119 16.25 -1.61 -8.08
N ALA A 120 15.93 -1.77 -6.80
CA ALA A 120 16.30 -2.95 -6.02
C ALA A 120 15.70 -4.24 -6.60
N ILE A 121 14.39 -4.23 -6.92
CA ILE A 121 13.74 -5.38 -7.57
C ILE A 121 14.41 -5.69 -8.90
N PHE A 122 14.74 -4.68 -9.70
CA PHE A 122 15.40 -4.88 -11.00
C PHE A 122 16.81 -5.45 -10.86
N ALA A 123 17.60 -4.97 -9.90
CA ALA A 123 18.95 -5.45 -9.63
C ALA A 123 18.96 -6.89 -9.13
N VAL A 124 18.00 -7.23 -8.27
CA VAL A 124 17.92 -8.54 -7.61
C VAL A 124 17.23 -9.61 -8.48
N SER A 125 16.44 -9.22 -9.48
CA SER A 125 15.70 -10.17 -10.31
C SER A 125 16.52 -10.63 -11.54
N PRO A 126 16.58 -11.94 -11.85
CA PRO A 126 17.24 -12.40 -13.07
C PRO A 126 16.47 -11.96 -14.33
N LYS A 127 17.17 -11.52 -15.39
CA LYS A 127 16.54 -11.04 -16.63
C LYS A 127 15.60 -12.06 -17.29
N ALA A 128 15.91 -13.35 -17.18
CA ALA A 128 15.07 -14.45 -17.69
C ALA A 128 13.82 -14.71 -16.83
N ALA A 129 13.80 -14.20 -15.60
CA ALA A 129 12.71 -14.37 -14.66
C ALA A 129 11.75 -13.19 -14.66
N ILE A 130 12.08 -12.00 -15.20
CA ILE A 130 11.24 -10.80 -15.04
C ILE A 130 10.19 -10.68 -16.17
N ARG A 131 8.91 -10.91 -15.84
CA ARG A 131 7.78 -10.32 -16.58
C ARG A 131 7.40 -9.03 -15.86
N LEU A 132 8.17 -7.98 -16.14
CA LEU A 132 8.11 -6.66 -15.49
C LEU A 132 6.67 -6.11 -15.39
N ARG A 133 5.83 -6.47 -16.37
CA ARG A 133 4.39 -6.20 -16.40
C ARG A 133 3.65 -6.56 -15.10
N TYR A 134 3.93 -7.70 -14.47
CA TYR A 134 3.16 -8.12 -13.28
C TYR A 134 3.54 -7.32 -12.04
N VAL A 135 4.82 -6.97 -11.90
CA VAL A 135 5.30 -6.10 -10.82
C VAL A 135 4.74 -4.68 -11.00
N LEU A 136 4.70 -4.17 -12.24
CA LEU A 136 4.06 -2.88 -12.53
C LEU A 136 2.56 -2.88 -12.25
N ILE A 137 1.84 -3.95 -12.61
CA ILE A 137 0.41 -4.10 -12.30
C ILE A 137 0.20 -4.13 -10.79
N ALA A 138 1.02 -4.88 -10.05
CA ALA A 138 0.99 -4.93 -8.59
C ALA A 138 1.26 -3.55 -7.98
N ALA A 139 2.26 -2.81 -8.49
CA ALA A 139 2.58 -1.47 -8.02
C ALA A 139 1.44 -0.47 -8.29
N ALA A 140 0.81 -0.52 -9.46
CA ALA A 140 -0.28 0.38 -9.84
C ALA A 140 -1.64 0.00 -9.25
N GLY A 141 -1.81 -1.26 -8.83
CA GLY A 141 -3.08 -1.84 -8.40
C GLY A 141 -3.82 -1.04 -7.31
N PRO A 142 -3.18 -0.72 -6.16
CA PRO A 142 -3.82 0.06 -5.10
C PRO A 142 -4.29 1.45 -5.56
N PHE A 143 -3.47 2.13 -6.38
CA PHE A 143 -3.80 3.44 -6.93
C PHE A 143 -4.99 3.37 -7.90
N ALA A 144 -4.98 2.39 -8.81
CA ALA A 144 -6.05 2.18 -9.78
C ALA A 144 -7.38 1.78 -9.09
N LEU A 145 -7.32 0.88 -8.11
CA LEU A 145 -8.48 0.50 -7.31
C LEU A 145 -9.08 1.70 -6.59
N ARG A 146 -8.25 2.53 -5.95
CA ARG A 146 -8.76 3.73 -5.27
C ARG A 146 -9.35 4.73 -6.25
N PHE A 147 -8.69 4.98 -7.38
CA PHE A 147 -9.22 5.84 -8.43
C PHE A 147 -10.59 5.35 -8.89
N LEU A 148 -10.76 4.04 -9.08
CA LEU A 148 -12.03 3.43 -9.46
C LEU A 148 -13.10 3.62 -8.38
N VAL A 149 -12.79 3.39 -7.11
CA VAL A 149 -13.72 3.62 -5.97
C VAL A 149 -14.13 5.10 -5.89
N LEU A 150 -13.18 6.03 -6.06
CA LEU A 150 -13.48 7.46 -6.06
C LEU A 150 -14.41 7.83 -7.22
N MET A 151 -14.10 7.36 -8.43
CA MET A 151 -14.93 7.58 -9.61
C MET A 151 -16.33 6.99 -9.43
N PHE A 152 -16.45 5.79 -8.87
CA PHE A 152 -17.73 5.16 -8.55
C PHE A 152 -18.53 5.97 -7.52
N ASN A 153 -17.90 6.42 -6.44
CA ASN A 153 -18.55 7.25 -5.42
C ASN A 153 -19.00 8.62 -5.98
N LEU A 154 -18.19 9.23 -6.85
CA LEU A 154 -18.56 10.48 -7.55
C LEU A 154 -19.73 10.26 -8.51
N PHE A 155 -19.74 9.13 -9.21
CA PHE A 155 -20.83 8.75 -10.10
C PHE A 155 -22.13 8.55 -9.33
N LEU A 156 -22.10 7.78 -8.23
CA LEU A 156 -23.26 7.62 -7.35
C LEU A 156 -23.74 8.96 -6.79
N ARG A 157 -22.82 9.79 -6.29
CA ARG A 157 -23.17 11.12 -5.77
C ARG A 157 -23.84 11.99 -6.83
N LYS A 158 -23.34 12.02 -8.07
CA LYS A 158 -23.98 12.76 -9.17
C LYS A 158 -25.39 12.24 -9.47
N ARG A 159 -25.61 10.92 -9.39
CA ARG A 159 -26.91 10.30 -9.63
C ARG A 159 -27.93 10.67 -8.54
N PHE A 160 -27.56 10.52 -7.27
CA PHE A 160 -28.45 10.88 -6.14
C PHE A 160 -28.72 12.39 -6.02
N VAL A 161 -27.76 13.25 -6.38
CA VAL A 161 -27.98 14.71 -6.42
C VAL A 161 -28.93 15.10 -7.56
N LYS A 162 -28.90 14.38 -8.68
CA LYS A 162 -29.84 14.61 -9.79
C LYS A 162 -31.27 14.21 -9.41
N ASP A 163 -31.45 13.17 -8.60
CA ASP A 163 -32.77 12.70 -8.15
C ASP A 163 -33.39 13.57 -7.03
N THR A 164 -32.63 14.50 -6.44
CA THR A 164 -33.09 15.40 -5.35
C THR A 164 -33.32 16.85 -5.79
N GLN A 165 -33.03 17.20 -7.06
CA GLN A 165 -33.39 18.51 -7.60
C GLN A 165 -34.89 18.53 -7.96
N PRO A 166 -35.68 19.48 -7.44
CA PRO A 166 -37.08 19.62 -7.85
C PRO A 166 -37.16 19.89 -9.36
N PRO A 167 -38.21 19.41 -10.06
CA PRO A 167 -38.38 19.68 -11.48
C PRO A 167 -38.34 21.20 -11.69
N PRO A 168 -37.73 21.68 -12.80
CA PRO A 168 -37.64 23.11 -13.06
C PRO A 168 -39.05 23.69 -13.01
N ASP A 169 -39.26 24.65 -12.11
CA ASP A 169 -40.54 25.31 -11.94
C ASP A 169 -41.01 25.74 -13.32
N PHE A 170 -42.20 25.26 -13.71
CA PHE A 170 -42.90 25.77 -14.87
C PHE A 170 -43.13 27.25 -14.58
N VAL A 171 -42.22 28.10 -15.06
CA VAL A 171 -42.39 29.54 -15.11
C VAL A 171 -43.66 29.76 -15.92
N GLN A 172 -44.76 29.93 -15.19
CA GLN A 172 -46.03 30.36 -15.76
C GLN A 172 -45.79 31.77 -16.29
N ASN A 173 -45.81 31.89 -17.61
CA ASN A 173 -45.95 33.15 -18.33
C ASN A 173 -47.33 33.76 -18.06
#